data_AF-A0A7Y0BDP8-F1
#
_entry.id   AF-A0A7Y0BDP8-F1
#
_cell.length_a   1.000
_cell.length_b   1.000
_cell.length_c   1.000
_cell.angle_alpha   90.00
_cell.angle_beta   90.00
_cell.angle_gamma   90.00
#
_symmetry.space_group_name_H-M   'P 1'
#
loop_
_entity.id
_entity.type
_entity.pdbx_description
1 polymer ?
#
loop_
_entity_poly.entity_id
_entity_poly.type
_entity_poly.pdbx_seq_one_letter_code
_entity_poly.pdbx_strand_id
1 'polypeptide(L)'
;MARKMSATERAARDVVNKYVRDGLMERGQANCAIRDGLHIAETTVRREYVENGWGSALYYGQKVAAAREEFAAAKSGSVSQRMKGARLLAAEIFAAVFAVVEAEEGPREGAEQLTPGQAEEVMATVRDTAREMREESATPRAGLTAAA
;
A
#
# COMPACT_ATOMS: atom_id res chain seq x y z
N MET A 1 -11.39 31.73 8.62
CA MET A 1 -10.21 31.43 7.78
C MET A 1 -10.43 30.05 7.15
N ALA A 2 -10.40 29.94 5.81
CA ALA A 2 -10.46 28.63 5.16
C ALA A 2 -9.14 27.89 5.43
N ARG A 3 -9.20 26.72 6.07
CA ARG A 3 -8.03 25.87 6.28
C ARG A 3 -7.46 25.51 4.90
N LYS A 4 -6.24 25.94 4.60
CA LYS A 4 -5.57 25.57 3.34
C LYS A 4 -5.23 24.07 3.43
N MET A 5 -5.77 23.29 2.50
CA MET A 5 -5.54 21.84 2.40
C MET A 5 -4.06 21.57 2.11
N SER A 6 -3.43 20.69 2.90
CA SER A 6 -2.04 20.28 2.68
C SER A 6 -1.89 19.43 1.42
N ALA A 7 -0.67 19.31 0.89
CA ALA A 7 -0.38 18.45 -0.26
C ALA A 7 -0.63 16.97 0.07
N THR A 8 -0.26 16.54 1.28
CA THR A 8 -0.53 15.20 1.82
C THR A 8 -2.02 14.93 1.99
N GLU A 9 -2.81 15.90 2.48
CA GLU A 9 -4.27 15.77 2.58
C GLU A 9 -4.89 15.63 1.19
N ARG A 10 -4.41 16.40 0.21
CA ARG A 10 -4.89 16.29 -1.18
C ARG A 10 -4.59 14.91 -1.75
N ALA A 11 -3.35 14.43 -1.63
CA ALA A 11 -2.95 13.12 -2.13
C ALA A 11 -3.75 11.97 -1.49
N ALA A 12 -3.95 12.01 -0.17
CA ALA A 12 -4.78 11.04 0.52
C ALA A 12 -6.24 11.11 0.07
N ARG A 13 -6.80 12.31 -0.12
CA ARG A 13 -8.17 12.49 -0.63
C ARG A 13 -8.33 11.94 -2.04
N ASP A 14 -7.34 12.10 -2.91
CA ASP A 14 -7.39 11.57 -4.28
C ASP A 14 -7.47 10.03 -4.29
N VAL A 15 -6.70 9.36 -3.42
CA VAL A 15 -6.79 7.92 -3.20
C VAL A 15 -8.18 7.55 -2.71
N VAL A 16 -8.66 8.13 -1.61
CA VAL A 16 -9.95 7.77 -1.01
C VAL A 16 -11.12 8.06 -1.96
N ASN A 17 -11.08 9.16 -2.72
CA ASN A 17 -12.09 9.50 -3.71
C ASN A 17 -12.16 8.50 -4.88
N LYS A 18 -11.07 7.77 -5.18
CA LYS A 18 -11.11 6.66 -6.13
C LYS A 18 -12.00 5.53 -5.61
N TYR A 19 -11.86 5.15 -4.34
CA TYR A 19 -12.68 4.09 -3.72
C TYR A 19 -14.16 4.48 -3.62
N VAL A 20 -14.45 5.77 -3.40
CA VAL A 20 -15.82 6.28 -3.45
C VAL A 20 -16.40 6.17 -4.86
N ARG A 21 -15.62 6.55 -5.89
CA ARG A 21 -16.06 6.43 -7.30
C ARG A 21 -16.26 4.98 -7.74
N ASP A 22 -15.43 4.08 -7.26
CA ASP A 22 -15.48 2.65 -7.57
C ASP A 22 -16.58 1.92 -6.77
N GLY A 23 -17.34 2.64 -5.91
CA GLY A 23 -18.40 2.07 -5.08
C GLY A 23 -17.90 1.16 -3.96
N LEU A 24 -16.59 1.18 -3.67
CA LEU A 24 -15.94 0.36 -2.64
C LEU A 24 -15.99 1.01 -1.25
N MET A 25 -16.35 2.29 -1.17
CA MET A 25 -16.36 3.06 0.06
C MET A 25 -17.44 4.15 0.03
N GLU A 26 -18.14 4.35 1.14
CA GLU A 26 -19.09 5.45 1.24
C GLU A 26 -18.39 6.79 1.50
N ARG A 27 -19.00 7.89 1.06
CA ARG A 27 -18.45 9.24 1.25
C ARG A 27 -18.28 9.62 2.73
N GLY A 28 -19.15 9.12 3.61
CA GLY A 28 -19.02 9.29 5.06
C GLY A 28 -17.78 8.59 5.61
N GLN A 29 -17.55 7.34 5.20
CA GLN A 29 -16.37 6.56 5.58
C GLN A 29 -15.09 7.23 5.05
N ALA A 30 -15.12 7.74 3.82
CA ALA A 30 -14.00 8.45 3.20
C ALA A 30 -13.57 9.67 4.03
N ASN A 31 -14.55 10.48 4.46
CA ASN A 31 -14.28 11.64 5.31
C ASN A 31 -13.72 11.24 6.68
N CYS A 32 -14.24 10.17 7.30
CA CYS A 32 -13.70 9.64 8.55
C CYS A 32 -12.25 9.15 8.38
N ALA A 33 -11.96 8.40 7.32
CA ALA A 33 -10.60 7.90 7.05
C ALA A 33 -9.58 9.03 6.90
N ILE A 34 -9.95 10.12 6.22
CA ILE A 34 -9.08 11.30 6.12
C ILE A 34 -8.96 12.02 7.46
N ARG A 35 -10.08 12.28 8.15
CA ARG A 35 -10.07 13.02 9.42
C ARG A 35 -9.25 12.31 10.50
N ASP A 36 -9.41 10.99 10.62
CA ASP A 36 -8.87 10.20 11.72
C ASP A 36 -7.52 9.55 11.35
N GLY A 37 -7.35 9.15 10.09
CA GLY A 37 -6.18 8.40 9.63
C GLY A 37 -5.04 9.23 9.05
N LEU A 38 -5.32 10.42 8.49
CA LEU A 38 -4.31 11.21 7.78
C LEU A 38 -3.14 11.60 8.69
N HIS A 39 -3.43 12.07 9.90
CA HIS A 39 -2.38 12.49 10.83
C HIS A 39 -1.45 11.32 11.22
N ILE A 40 -2.00 10.11 11.35
CA ILE A 40 -1.22 8.90 11.64
C ILE A 40 -0.33 8.58 10.44
N ALA A 41 -0.88 8.57 9.23
CA ALA A 41 -0.13 8.29 8.01
C ALA A 41 1.03 9.29 7.81
N GLU A 42 0.76 10.60 7.95
CA GLU A 42 1.78 11.64 7.84
C GLU A 42 2.88 11.48 8.90
N THR A 43 2.51 11.27 10.16
CA THR A 43 3.49 11.15 11.26
C THR A 43 4.36 9.91 11.07
N THR A 44 3.77 8.77 10.72
CA THR A 44 4.52 7.53 10.47
C THR A 44 5.43 7.67 9.27
N VAL A 45 4.93 8.19 8.13
CA VAL A 45 5.74 8.36 6.91
C VAL A 45 6.91 9.30 7.15
N ARG A 46 6.68 10.45 7.78
CA ARG A 46 7.77 11.41 8.07
C ARG A 46 8.81 10.79 8.99
N ARG A 47 8.37 10.07 10.03
CA ARG A 47 9.28 9.37 10.93
C ARG A 47 10.10 8.30 10.20
N GLU A 48 9.44 7.45 9.41
CA GLU A 48 10.07 6.40 8.60
C GLU A 48 11.05 6.99 7.58
N TYR A 49 10.69 8.07 6.89
CA TYR A 49 11.60 8.77 5.98
C TYR A 49 12.79 9.36 6.74
N VAL A 50 12.57 9.84 7.97
CA VAL A 50 13.64 10.36 8.83
C VAL A 50 14.57 9.25 9.33
N GLU A 51 14.05 8.07 9.65
CA GLU A 51 14.81 6.97 10.24
C GLU A 51 15.47 6.07 9.16
N ASN A 52 14.77 5.80 8.06
CA ASN A 52 15.13 4.77 7.07
C ASN A 52 15.32 5.33 5.64
N GLY A 53 15.00 6.61 5.39
CA GLY A 53 15.22 7.27 4.11
C GLY A 53 14.49 6.61 2.93
N TRP A 54 15.22 6.38 1.84
CA TRP A 54 14.67 5.86 0.58
C TRP A 54 14.23 4.39 0.65
N GLY A 55 14.69 3.61 1.65
CA GLY A 55 14.24 2.23 1.87
C GLY A 55 12.72 2.12 2.07
N SER A 56 12.09 3.21 2.53
CA SER A 56 10.65 3.29 2.74
C SER A 56 9.84 3.34 1.42
N ALA A 57 10.42 3.83 0.31
CA ALA A 57 9.73 3.87 -0.99
C ALA A 57 9.41 2.46 -1.50
N LEU A 58 10.42 1.58 -1.44
CA LEU A 58 10.25 0.16 -1.74
C LEU A 58 9.25 -0.51 -0.82
N TYR A 59 9.35 -0.23 0.48
CA TYR A 59 8.46 -0.80 1.48
C TYR A 59 7.00 -0.50 1.16
N TYR A 60 6.65 0.75 0.87
CA TYR A 60 5.27 1.11 0.54
C TYR A 60 4.84 0.54 -0.82
N GLY A 61 5.73 0.50 -1.81
CA GLY A 61 5.49 -0.17 -3.10
C GLY A 61 5.14 -1.66 -2.93
N GLN A 62 5.93 -2.39 -2.13
CA GLN A 62 5.70 -3.81 -1.80
C GLN A 62 4.36 -4.02 -1.10
N LYS A 63 4.03 -3.17 -0.11
CA LYS A 63 2.77 -3.27 0.63
C LYS A 63 1.56 -3.02 -0.26
N VAL A 64 1.64 -2.06 -1.19
CA VAL A 64 0.57 -1.80 -2.16
C VAL A 64 0.43 -2.99 -3.12
N ALA A 65 1.52 -3.49 -3.70
CA ALA A 65 1.47 -4.63 -4.62
C ALA A 65 0.84 -5.86 -3.96
N ALA A 66 1.32 -6.26 -2.78
CA ALA A 66 0.78 -7.38 -2.03
C ALA A 66 -0.70 -7.20 -1.67
N ALA A 67 -1.09 -6.00 -1.22
CA ALA A 67 -2.49 -5.73 -0.88
C ALA A 67 -3.41 -5.75 -2.11
N ARG A 68 -2.92 -5.34 -3.29
CA ARG A 68 -3.69 -5.41 -4.55
C ARG A 68 -3.93 -6.84 -4.96
N GLU A 69 -2.91 -7.69 -4.87
CA GLU A 69 -3.02 -9.12 -5.18
C GLU A 69 -4.00 -9.81 -4.20
N GLU A 70 -3.86 -9.56 -2.91
CA GLU A 70 -4.77 -10.10 -1.89
C GLU A 70 -6.22 -9.72 -2.18
N PHE A 71 -6.48 -8.45 -2.52
CA PHE A 71 -7.79 -7.92 -2.85
C PHE A 71 -8.37 -8.54 -4.14
N ALA A 72 -7.57 -8.65 -5.20
CA ALA A 72 -7.97 -9.25 -6.47
C ALA A 72 -8.26 -10.75 -6.34
N ALA A 73 -7.52 -11.46 -5.49
CA ALA A 73 -7.74 -12.88 -5.22
C ALA A 73 -8.95 -13.16 -4.31
N ALA A 74 -9.52 -12.14 -3.66
CA ALA A 74 -10.65 -12.34 -2.76
C ALA A 74 -11.96 -12.51 -3.53
N LYS A 75 -12.81 -13.43 -3.09
CA LYS A 75 -14.14 -13.65 -3.68
C LYS A 75 -14.95 -12.35 -3.64
N SER A 76 -15.49 -11.96 -4.79
CA SER A 76 -16.29 -10.75 -4.94
C SER A 76 -17.50 -10.73 -4.00
N GLY A 77 -17.73 -9.59 -3.33
CA GLY A 77 -18.81 -9.39 -2.36
C GLY A 77 -18.57 -9.99 -0.97
N SER A 78 -17.46 -10.72 -0.76
CA SER A 78 -17.16 -11.36 0.52
C SER A 78 -16.66 -10.37 1.59
N VAL A 79 -16.83 -10.72 2.87
CA VAL A 79 -16.22 -9.98 4.00
C VAL A 79 -14.70 -9.93 3.86
N SER A 80 -14.07 -11.02 3.39
CA SER A 80 -12.63 -11.07 3.14
C SER A 80 -12.19 -10.02 2.11
N GLN A 81 -12.94 -9.86 1.01
CA GLN A 81 -12.65 -8.82 0.01
C GLN A 81 -12.75 -7.42 0.62
N ARG A 82 -13.76 -7.15 1.46
CA ARG A 82 -13.90 -5.85 2.15
C ARG A 82 -12.72 -5.57 3.07
N MET A 83 -12.29 -6.55 3.88
CA MET A 83 -11.13 -6.40 4.77
C MET A 83 -9.83 -6.15 3.99
N LYS A 84 -9.60 -6.91 2.92
CA LYS A 84 -8.44 -6.73 2.04
C LYS A 84 -8.49 -5.41 1.28
N GLY A 85 -9.68 -4.94 0.92
CA GLY A 85 -9.91 -3.62 0.32
C GLY A 85 -9.55 -2.48 1.27
N ALA A 86 -9.91 -2.61 2.56
CA ALA A 86 -9.50 -1.64 3.58
C ALA A 86 -7.98 -1.62 3.79
N ARG A 87 -7.33 -2.80 3.78
CA ARG A 87 -5.86 -2.90 3.85
C ARG A 87 -5.19 -2.26 2.63
N LEU A 88 -5.73 -2.50 1.45
CA LEU A 88 -5.23 -1.89 0.21
C LEU A 88 -5.39 -0.36 0.25
N LEU A 89 -6.56 0.13 0.65
CA LEU A 89 -6.81 1.56 0.82
C LEU A 89 -5.76 2.21 1.74
N ALA A 90 -5.51 1.58 2.89
CA ALA A 90 -4.49 2.08 3.82
C ALA A 90 -3.10 2.11 3.17
N ALA A 91 -2.68 1.02 2.51
CA ALA A 91 -1.39 0.97 1.82
C ALA A 91 -1.26 2.06 0.74
N GLU A 92 -2.31 2.32 -0.02
CA GLU A 92 -2.32 3.37 -1.05
C GLU A 92 -2.27 4.78 -0.46
N ILE A 93 -2.93 5.03 0.69
CA ILE A 93 -2.83 6.32 1.40
C ILE A 93 -1.40 6.55 1.89
N PHE A 94 -0.78 5.55 2.52
CA PHE A 94 0.60 5.66 3.01
C PHE A 94 1.59 5.90 1.86
N ALA A 95 1.45 5.20 0.75
CA ALA A 95 2.28 5.41 -0.44
C ALA A 95 2.09 6.81 -1.04
N ALA A 96 0.85 7.32 -1.11
CA ALA A 96 0.56 8.65 -1.63
C ALA A 96 1.14 9.77 -0.72
N VAL A 97 1.03 9.60 0.60
CA VAL A 97 1.65 10.52 1.58
C VAL A 97 3.17 10.46 1.49
N PHE A 98 3.75 9.27 1.33
CA PHE A 98 5.19 9.08 1.13
C PHE A 98 5.71 9.88 -0.08
N ALA A 99 5.06 9.76 -1.24
CA ALA A 99 5.49 10.48 -2.44
C ALA A 99 5.49 12.01 -2.25
N VAL A 100 4.55 12.54 -1.45
CA VAL A 100 4.52 13.97 -1.11
C VAL A 100 5.67 14.33 -0.16
N VAL A 101 5.88 13.53 0.90
CA VAL A 101 6.97 13.77 1.87
C VAL A 101 8.34 13.68 1.20
N GLU A 102 8.56 12.70 0.34
CA GLU A 102 9.79 12.56 -0.45
C GLU A 102 10.05 13.80 -1.32
N ALA A 103 9.01 14.32 -1.99
CA ALA A 103 9.10 15.53 -2.79
C ALA A 103 9.35 16.81 -1.97
N GLU A 104 8.83 16.87 -0.74
CA GLU A 104 9.02 18.00 0.19
C GLU A 104 10.42 18.01 0.82
N GLU A 105 10.91 16.85 1.27
CA GLU A 105 12.16 16.70 2.00
C GLU A 105 13.38 16.59 1.07
N GLY A 106 13.16 16.25 -0.21
CA GLY A 106 14.22 16.09 -1.20
C GLY A 106 15.11 14.87 -0.97
N PRO A 107 16.05 14.58 -1.89
CA PRO A 107 16.96 13.46 -1.75
C PRO A 107 17.84 13.61 -0.52
N ARG A 108 17.69 12.71 0.47
CA ARG A 108 18.62 12.62 1.59
C ARG A 108 19.96 12.03 1.15
N GLU A 109 21.04 12.78 1.36
CA GLU A 109 22.41 12.26 1.31
C GLU A 109 22.57 11.17 2.40
N GLY A 110 22.95 9.95 1.99
CA GLY A 110 23.26 8.84 2.91
C GLY A 110 22.17 7.78 3.10
N ALA A 111 20.98 7.96 2.50
CA ALA A 111 20.18 6.78 2.16
C ALA A 111 20.85 6.16 0.93
N GLU A 112 21.20 4.87 0.98
CA GLU A 112 21.64 4.17 -0.24
C GLU A 112 20.54 4.34 -1.29
N GLN A 113 20.75 5.26 -2.23
CA GLN A 113 19.93 5.34 -3.43
C GLN A 113 20.11 4.00 -4.10
N LEU A 114 19.06 3.18 -4.04
CA LEU A 114 19.02 2.01 -4.87
C LEU A 114 19.17 2.50 -6.29
N THR A 115 20.24 2.05 -6.93
CA THR A 115 20.43 2.31 -8.34
C THR A 115 19.18 1.81 -9.08
N PRO A 116 18.80 2.41 -10.21
CA PRO A 116 17.67 1.95 -10.99
C PRO A 116 17.69 0.43 -11.27
N GLY A 117 18.89 -0.15 -11.45
CA GLY A 117 19.07 -1.60 -11.58
C GLY A 117 18.74 -2.37 -10.30
N GLN A 118 19.11 -1.88 -9.12
CA GLN A 118 18.70 -2.47 -7.84
C GLN A 118 17.20 -2.30 -7.59
N ALA A 119 16.61 -1.18 -7.99
CA ALA A 119 15.16 -1.00 -7.91
C ALA A 119 14.42 -1.96 -8.86
N GLU A 120 14.92 -2.19 -10.08
CA GLU A 120 14.36 -3.16 -11.03
C GLU A 120 14.55 -4.60 -10.55
N GLU A 121 15.73 -4.95 -10.02
CA GLU A 121 16.03 -6.29 -9.48
C GLU A 121 15.17 -6.59 -8.24
N VAL A 122 14.98 -5.60 -7.38
CA VAL A 122 14.06 -5.72 -6.23
C VAL A 122 12.61 -5.84 -6.70
N MET A 123 12.18 -5.08 -7.71
CA MET A 123 10.82 -5.21 -8.27
C MET A 123 10.59 -6.54 -8.99
N ALA A 124 11.63 -7.09 -9.64
CA ALA A 124 11.62 -8.43 -10.22
C ALA A 124 11.53 -9.48 -9.11
N THR A 125 12.36 -9.37 -8.07
CA THR A 125 12.32 -10.24 -6.90
C THR A 125 10.95 -10.22 -6.22
N VAL A 126 10.34 -9.03 -6.05
CA VAL A 126 8.99 -8.90 -5.49
C VAL A 126 7.95 -9.60 -6.36
N ARG A 127 8.04 -9.45 -7.68
CA ARG A 127 7.15 -10.12 -8.64
C ARG A 127 7.34 -11.63 -8.61
N ASP A 128 8.57 -12.10 -8.48
CA ASP A 128 8.95 -13.51 -8.48
C ASP A 128 8.59 -14.18 -7.15
N THR A 129 8.86 -13.56 -6.00
CA THR A 129 8.38 -14.04 -4.69
C THR A 129 6.86 -14.09 -4.65
N ALA A 130 6.17 -13.07 -5.17
CA ALA A 130 4.72 -13.11 -5.31
C ALA A 130 4.25 -14.23 -6.27
N ARG A 131 5.05 -14.60 -7.27
CA ARG A 131 4.77 -15.72 -8.18
C ARG A 131 5.01 -17.07 -7.52
N GLU A 132 6.11 -17.24 -6.81
CA GLU A 132 6.44 -18.46 -6.05
C GLU A 132 5.39 -18.73 -4.98
N MET A 133 4.95 -17.70 -4.23
CA MET A 133 3.85 -17.84 -3.28
C MET A 133 2.53 -18.24 -3.95
N ARG A 134 2.26 -17.78 -5.19
CA ARG A 134 1.10 -18.23 -5.98
C ARG A 134 1.21 -19.70 -6.37
N GLU A 135 2.39 -20.14 -6.80
CA GLU A 135 2.65 -21.54 -7.22
C GLU A 135 2.62 -22.50 -6.02
N GLU A 136 3.17 -22.10 -4.88
CA GLU A 136 3.16 -22.87 -3.64
C GLU A 136 1.74 -22.99 -3.05
N SER A 137 0.93 -21.93 -3.15
CA SER A 137 -0.49 -21.94 -2.74
C SER A 137 -1.40 -22.68 -3.72
N ALA A 138 -1.01 -22.76 -4.99
CA ALA A 138 -1.76 -23.45 -6.05
C ALA A 138 -1.45 -24.95 -6.11
N THR A 139 -0.42 -25.42 -5.42
CA THR A 139 -0.11 -26.86 -5.31
C THR A 139 -1.05 -27.46 -4.26
N PRO A 140 -2.07 -28.26 -4.65
CA PRO A 140 -2.88 -28.97 -3.66
C PRO A 140 -1.93 -29.93 -2.94
N ARG A 141 -2.01 -30.01 -1.60
CA ARG A 141 -1.38 -31.12 -0.86
C ARG A 141 -1.96 -32.43 -1.41
N ALA A 142 -1.25 -33.03 -2.35
CA ALA A 142 -1.49 -34.39 -2.79
C ALA A 142 -1.14 -35.31 -1.63
N GLY A 143 -2.14 -36.03 -1.14
CA GLY A 143 -1.93 -37.13 -0.21
C GLY A 143 -2.43 -36.87 1.21
N LEU A 144 -3.72 -37.13 1.42
CA LEU A 144 -4.17 -38.02 2.49
C LEU A 144 -5.45 -38.74 1.99
N THR A 145 -5.27 -39.54 0.94
CA THR A 145 -6.07 -40.75 0.75
C THR A 145 -5.38 -41.87 1.50
N ALA A 146 -5.98 -42.31 2.60
CA ALA A 146 -5.87 -43.69 3.05
C ALA A 146 -7.26 -44.08 3.56
N ALA A 147 -7.90 -44.95 2.78
CA ALA A 147 -9.11 -45.65 3.12
C ALA A 147 -8.84 -46.75 4.16
N ALA A 148 -9.78 -46.96 5.08
CA ALA A 148 -10.37 -48.25 5.50
C ALA A 148 -11.04 -48.07 6.86
#